data_AF-A0A410RYM4-F1
#
_entry.id   AF-A0A410RYM4-F1
#
_cell.length_a   1.000
_cell.length_b   1.000
_cell.length_c   1.000
_cell.angle_alpha   90.00
_cell.angle_beta   90.00
_cell.angle_gamma   90.00
#
_symmetry.space_group_name_H-M   'P 1'
#
loop_
_entity.id
_entity.type
_entity.pdbx_description
1 polymer ?
#
loop_
_entity_poly.entity_id
_entity_poly.type
_entity_poly.pdbx_seq_one_letter_code
_entity_poly.pdbx_strand_id
1 'polypeptide(L)'
;MKDVLRFLLTEAPDFPALDSVEAWWRRHLAVLPRFPSPADLALASGFRMDRMGFAFASGYQAALRSLFPQLPQDQRAALCATETGGGHPSAIETKLTPKGAGWTLDGVKTYVTLGTHAEALLVVASEGRDAQERNRLRMVRLDARASGVTVEPLPPLGFVPEVPHAALRLEGVEVAPEDVLPGDGYTRYLKPFRTVEDCHVNLAVLGWLVKVARRCGWPVALREELVAIAVMIHAIAREDPSDPAVHVALGGALAQMHRALERCEVAWEGVDVEMRERWQRDRRLLDLASKVRAKRLEAARQRLAGGAGDD
;
A
#
# COMPACT_ATOMS: atom_id res chain seq x y z
N MET A 1 7.55 -5.71 -17.14
CA MET A 1 6.42 -5.16 -17.94
C MET A 1 5.91 -6.03 -19.09
N LYS A 2 6.67 -6.31 -20.17
CA LYS A 2 6.15 -7.12 -21.31
C LYS A 2 5.52 -8.45 -20.86
N ASP A 3 6.16 -9.14 -19.92
CA ASP A 3 5.69 -10.43 -19.44
C ASP A 3 4.43 -10.35 -18.59
N VAL A 4 4.30 -9.32 -17.73
CA VAL A 4 3.07 -9.12 -16.94
C VAL A 4 1.91 -8.67 -17.82
N LEU A 5 2.16 -7.85 -18.85
CA LEU A 5 1.13 -7.49 -19.84
C LEU A 5 0.62 -8.72 -20.59
N ARG A 6 1.52 -9.58 -21.07
CA ARG A 6 1.13 -10.84 -21.71
C ARG A 6 0.30 -11.69 -20.74
N PHE A 7 0.74 -11.81 -19.49
CA PHE A 7 0.02 -12.53 -18.44
C PHE A 7 -1.41 -11.99 -18.25
N LEU A 8 -1.58 -10.68 -18.07
CA LEU A 8 -2.91 -10.07 -17.91
C LEU A 8 -3.84 -10.35 -19.09
N LEU A 9 -3.31 -10.49 -20.31
CA LEU A 9 -4.07 -10.71 -21.53
C LEU A 9 -4.31 -12.20 -21.85
N THR A 10 -3.43 -13.11 -21.43
CA THR A 10 -3.48 -14.52 -21.84
C THR A 10 -3.80 -15.50 -20.72
N GLU A 11 -3.57 -15.16 -19.45
CA GLU A 11 -3.85 -16.06 -18.32
C GLU A 11 -5.36 -16.36 -18.22
N ALA A 12 -5.75 -17.57 -17.81
CA ALA A 12 -7.16 -17.85 -17.54
C ALA A 12 -7.67 -16.96 -16.38
N PRO A 13 -8.82 -16.28 -16.50
CA PRO A 13 -9.32 -15.36 -15.48
C PRO A 13 -10.10 -16.05 -14.35
N ASP A 14 -10.18 -17.38 -14.37
CA ASP A 14 -10.93 -18.17 -13.38
C ASP A 14 -10.01 -18.68 -12.27
N PHE A 15 -10.22 -18.15 -11.06
CA PHE A 15 -9.53 -18.57 -9.86
C PHE A 15 -10.52 -19.01 -8.78
N PRO A 16 -10.22 -20.08 -8.01
CA PRO A 16 -11.03 -20.48 -6.88
C PRO A 16 -11.17 -19.34 -5.85
N ALA A 17 -12.32 -19.25 -5.20
CA ALA A 17 -12.55 -18.32 -4.12
C ALA A 17 -11.50 -18.50 -3.00
N LEU A 18 -11.16 -17.40 -2.33
CA LEU A 18 -10.27 -17.38 -1.18
C LEU A 18 -11.09 -17.32 0.10
N ASP A 19 -10.77 -18.19 1.06
CA ASP A 19 -11.50 -18.34 2.33
C ASP A 19 -10.81 -17.65 3.52
N SER A 20 -9.56 -17.23 3.36
CA SER A 20 -8.70 -16.78 4.45
C SER A 20 -7.57 -15.88 3.96
N VAL A 21 -7.00 -15.11 4.89
CA VAL A 21 -5.74 -14.38 4.68
C VAL A 21 -4.60 -15.35 4.31
N GLU A 22 -4.66 -16.60 4.79
CA GLU A 22 -3.61 -17.59 4.56
C GLU A 22 -3.69 -18.19 3.15
N ALA A 23 -4.90 -18.41 2.65
CA ALA A 23 -5.11 -18.76 1.25
C ALA A 23 -4.69 -17.62 0.32
N TRP A 24 -5.02 -16.37 0.68
CA TRP A 24 -4.57 -15.18 -0.05
C TRP A 24 -3.04 -15.12 -0.11
N TRP A 25 -2.36 -15.23 1.04
CA TRP A 25 -0.91 -15.11 1.12
C TRP A 25 -0.19 -16.18 0.29
N ARG A 26 -0.62 -17.44 0.40
CA ARG A 26 -0.09 -18.53 -0.44
C ARG A 26 -0.25 -18.24 -1.93
N ARG A 27 -1.40 -17.69 -2.34
CA ARG A 27 -1.64 -17.34 -3.75
C ARG A 27 -0.78 -16.16 -4.20
N HIS A 28 -0.56 -15.17 -3.35
CA HIS A 28 0.38 -14.07 -3.61
C HIS A 28 1.81 -14.60 -3.81
N LEU A 29 2.28 -15.46 -2.90
CA LEU A 29 3.62 -16.06 -3.00
C LEU A 29 3.80 -16.94 -4.24
N ALA A 30 2.75 -17.61 -4.71
CA ALA A 30 2.81 -18.40 -5.94
C ALA A 30 3.07 -17.54 -7.21
N VAL A 31 2.81 -16.22 -7.15
CA VAL A 31 3.05 -15.28 -8.26
C VAL A 31 4.49 -14.77 -8.27
N LEU A 32 5.09 -14.65 -7.08
CA LEU A 32 6.40 -14.03 -6.84
C LEU A 32 7.54 -14.58 -7.73
N PRO A 33 7.74 -15.91 -7.90
CA PRO A 33 8.86 -16.40 -8.71
C PRO A 33 8.82 -15.94 -10.17
N ARG A 34 7.63 -15.69 -10.72
CA ARG A 34 7.45 -15.22 -12.10
C ARG A 34 7.56 -13.70 -12.22
N PHE A 35 7.16 -12.97 -11.18
CA PHE A 35 7.11 -11.51 -11.17
C PHE A 35 7.74 -10.95 -9.90
N PRO A 36 9.09 -10.94 -9.79
CA PRO A 36 9.78 -10.50 -8.58
C PRO A 36 9.83 -8.97 -8.40
N SER A 37 9.58 -8.19 -9.46
CA SER A 37 9.51 -6.73 -9.37
C SER A 37 8.22 -6.33 -8.66
N PRO A 38 8.24 -5.44 -7.63
CA PRO A 38 7.05 -5.04 -6.88
C PRO A 38 5.87 -4.56 -7.75
N ALA A 39 6.12 -3.75 -8.78
CA ALA A 39 5.07 -3.26 -9.66
C ALA A 39 4.46 -4.38 -10.54
N ASP A 40 5.29 -5.29 -11.07
CA ASP A 40 4.81 -6.46 -11.82
C ASP A 40 4.06 -7.43 -10.88
N LEU A 41 4.56 -7.63 -9.65
CA LEU A 41 3.95 -8.46 -8.62
C LEU A 41 2.57 -7.96 -8.21
N ALA A 42 2.42 -6.64 -8.02
CA ALA A 42 1.15 -6.02 -7.67
C ALA A 42 0.08 -6.31 -8.73
N LEU A 43 0.38 -6.03 -10.00
CA LEU A 43 -0.51 -6.30 -11.14
C LEU A 43 -0.88 -7.79 -11.23
N ALA A 44 0.12 -8.66 -11.25
CA ALA A 44 -0.08 -10.09 -11.45
C ALA A 44 -0.82 -10.75 -10.28
N SER A 45 -0.51 -10.33 -9.05
CA SER A 45 -1.19 -10.80 -7.85
C SER A 45 -2.63 -10.33 -7.85
N GLY A 46 -2.89 -9.04 -8.11
CA GLY A 46 -4.24 -8.50 -8.23
C GLY A 46 -5.12 -9.29 -9.21
N PHE A 47 -4.58 -9.62 -10.38
CA PHE A 47 -5.26 -10.46 -11.37
C PHE A 47 -5.61 -11.86 -10.84
N ARG A 48 -4.82 -12.42 -9.92
CA ARG A 48 -5.06 -13.74 -9.29
C ARG A 48 -6.04 -13.71 -8.11
N MET A 49 -6.43 -12.52 -7.64
CA MET A 49 -7.33 -12.38 -6.49
C MET A 49 -8.79 -12.53 -6.91
N ASP A 50 -9.60 -13.12 -6.05
CA ASP A 50 -11.03 -13.29 -6.29
C ASP A 50 -11.80 -11.97 -6.05
N ARG A 51 -11.36 -11.15 -5.09
CA ARG A 51 -12.01 -9.90 -4.66
C ARG A 51 -11.05 -8.73 -4.50
N MET A 52 -11.60 -7.52 -4.39
CA MET A 52 -10.83 -6.27 -4.31
C MET A 52 -9.99 -6.16 -3.03
N GLY A 53 -10.46 -6.58 -1.85
CA GLY A 53 -9.68 -6.46 -0.62
C GLY A 53 -8.38 -7.27 -0.65
N PHE A 54 -8.40 -8.49 -1.22
CA PHE A 54 -7.18 -9.26 -1.42
C PHE A 54 -6.29 -8.71 -2.54
N ALA A 55 -6.86 -8.04 -3.55
CA ALA A 55 -6.06 -7.28 -4.51
C ALA A 55 -5.34 -6.13 -3.80
N PHE A 56 -6.05 -5.36 -2.96
CA PHE A 56 -5.45 -4.32 -2.12
C PHE A 56 -4.33 -4.88 -1.23
N ALA A 57 -4.58 -5.97 -0.50
CA ALA A 57 -3.57 -6.58 0.36
C ALA A 57 -2.29 -6.95 -0.41
N SER A 58 -2.44 -7.46 -1.64
CA SER A 58 -1.31 -7.78 -2.53
C SER A 58 -0.54 -6.52 -2.96
N GLY A 59 -1.26 -5.46 -3.35
CA GLY A 59 -0.67 -4.18 -3.72
C GLY A 59 0.04 -3.51 -2.54
N TYR A 60 -0.54 -3.60 -1.34
CA TYR A 60 0.07 -3.10 -0.10
C TYR A 60 1.37 -3.84 0.24
N GLN A 61 1.37 -5.18 0.19
CA GLN A 61 2.59 -5.96 0.42
C GLN A 61 3.69 -5.65 -0.62
N ALA A 62 3.31 -5.47 -1.90
CA ALA A 62 4.24 -5.05 -2.94
C ALA A 62 4.79 -3.64 -2.70
N ALA A 63 3.94 -2.68 -2.29
CA ALA A 63 4.35 -1.32 -1.94
C ALA A 63 5.45 -1.33 -0.85
N LEU A 64 5.28 -2.17 0.18
CA LEU A 64 6.27 -2.32 1.23
C LEU A 64 7.62 -2.80 0.68
N ARG A 65 7.67 -3.77 -0.23
CA ARG A 65 8.95 -4.23 -0.81
C ARG A 65 9.56 -3.21 -1.77
N SER A 66 8.75 -2.38 -2.39
CA SER A 66 9.25 -1.29 -3.23
C SER A 66 9.99 -0.24 -2.40
N LEU A 67 9.52 0.07 -1.18
CA LEU A 67 10.15 1.07 -0.32
C LEU A 67 11.19 0.48 0.65
N PHE A 68 10.99 -0.78 1.05
CA PHE A 68 11.82 -1.52 1.99
C PHE A 68 12.34 -2.81 1.32
N PRO A 69 13.29 -2.71 0.36
CA PRO A 69 13.77 -3.85 -0.41
C PRO A 69 14.48 -4.93 0.42
N GLN A 70 14.88 -4.60 1.66
CA GLN A 70 15.47 -5.52 2.63
C GLN A 70 14.46 -6.44 3.33
N LEU A 71 13.15 -6.20 3.15
CA LEU A 71 12.14 -7.09 3.71
C LEU A 71 12.15 -8.46 3.03
N PRO A 72 11.99 -9.56 3.78
CA PRO A 72 11.76 -10.86 3.18
C PRO A 72 10.52 -10.85 2.26
N GLN A 73 10.66 -11.50 1.11
CA GLN A 73 9.57 -11.55 0.12
C GLN A 73 8.44 -12.50 0.55
N ASP A 74 8.73 -13.44 1.46
CA ASP A 74 7.86 -14.51 1.94
C ASP A 74 7.22 -14.27 3.31
N GLN A 75 7.53 -13.15 3.97
CA GLN A 75 6.95 -12.76 5.26
C GLN A 75 6.01 -11.57 5.14
N ARG A 76 4.80 -11.63 5.72
CA ARG A 76 3.92 -10.44 5.70
C ARG A 76 4.50 -9.32 6.53
N ALA A 77 4.44 -8.10 6.02
CA ALA A 77 4.90 -6.91 6.72
C ALA A 77 3.75 -5.92 6.94
N ALA A 78 3.84 -5.11 7.99
CA ALA A 78 2.90 -4.03 8.26
C ALA A 78 3.63 -2.72 8.60
N LEU A 79 3.19 -1.62 8.01
CA LEU A 79 3.60 -0.27 8.37
C LEU A 79 2.72 0.25 9.51
N CYS A 80 3.36 0.58 10.63
CA CYS A 80 2.72 0.96 11.87
C CYS A 80 3.00 2.45 12.16
N ALA A 81 2.18 3.32 11.58
CA ALA A 81 2.34 4.78 11.70
C ALA A 81 1.24 5.43 12.54
N THR A 82 -0.02 5.17 12.19
CA THR A 82 -1.20 5.84 12.75
C THR A 82 -1.37 5.57 14.24
N GLU A 83 -1.70 6.62 14.99
CA GLU A 83 -2.04 6.59 16.41
C GLU A 83 -3.42 7.22 16.62
N THR A 84 -3.92 7.26 17.87
CA THR A 84 -5.20 7.91 18.20
C THR A 84 -5.22 9.39 17.79
N GLY A 85 -4.07 10.08 17.88
CA GLY A 85 -3.88 11.45 17.38
C GLY A 85 -3.79 11.58 15.85
N GLY A 86 -3.89 10.47 15.11
CA GLY A 86 -3.80 10.41 13.66
C GLY A 86 -2.42 9.97 13.13
N GLY A 87 -2.23 10.12 11.82
CA GLY A 87 -0.98 9.76 11.13
C GLY A 87 -0.06 10.94 10.80
N HIS A 88 -0.34 12.14 11.35
CA HIS A 88 0.50 13.32 11.12
C HIS A 88 1.82 13.17 11.89
N PRO A 89 3.00 13.47 11.30
CA PRO A 89 4.30 13.24 11.94
C PRO A 89 4.48 13.95 13.29
N SER A 90 3.89 15.14 13.45
CA SER A 90 3.95 15.88 14.72
C SER A 90 3.08 15.29 15.84
N ALA A 91 2.16 14.38 15.51
CA ALA A 91 1.22 13.75 16.44
C ALA A 91 1.68 12.35 16.87
N ILE A 92 2.82 11.86 16.38
CA ILE A 92 3.38 10.56 16.75
C ILE A 92 3.95 10.64 18.17
N GLU A 93 3.39 9.86 19.08
CA GLU A 93 3.75 9.76 20.49
C GLU A 93 4.50 8.48 20.83
N THR A 94 4.46 7.44 20.00
CA THR A 94 5.28 6.23 20.17
C THR A 94 6.75 6.65 20.28
N LYS A 95 7.43 6.27 21.38
CA LYS A 95 8.76 6.76 21.75
C LYS A 95 9.82 5.70 21.55
N LEU A 96 10.94 6.10 20.98
CA LEU A 96 12.19 5.35 20.90
C LEU A 96 13.20 6.00 21.86
N THR A 97 13.52 5.33 22.96
CA THR A 97 14.35 5.88 24.04
C THR A 97 15.67 5.12 24.12
N PRO A 98 16.84 5.80 24.18
CA PRO A 98 18.12 5.11 24.36
C PRO A 98 18.16 4.23 25.63
N LYS A 99 18.65 3.00 25.51
CA LYS A 99 18.88 2.06 26.64
C LYS A 99 20.11 1.20 26.35
N GLY A 100 21.17 1.39 27.14
CA GLY A 100 22.43 0.67 26.95
C GLY A 100 23.04 0.94 25.57
N ALA A 101 23.35 -0.11 24.82
CA ALA A 101 23.86 -0.01 23.45
C ALA A 101 22.75 0.14 22.39
N GLY A 102 21.48 0.00 22.76
CA GLY A 102 20.33 0.05 21.88
C GLY A 102 19.27 1.04 22.35
N TRP A 103 18.00 0.67 22.13
CA TRP A 103 16.85 1.48 22.51
C TRP A 103 15.75 0.61 23.14
N THR A 104 14.80 1.26 23.78
CA THR A 104 13.47 0.73 24.05
C THR A 104 12.41 1.46 23.25
N LEU A 105 11.37 0.72 22.86
CA LEU A 105 10.24 1.24 22.13
C LEU A 105 8.96 1.06 22.94
N ASP A 106 8.25 2.18 23.15
CA ASP A 106 7.01 2.26 23.94
C ASP A 106 5.95 3.05 23.19
N GLY A 107 4.74 2.54 23.07
CA GLY A 107 3.65 3.27 22.42
C GLY A 107 2.49 2.40 21.95
N VAL A 108 1.52 3.06 21.31
CA VAL A 108 0.32 2.41 20.77
C VAL A 108 0.08 2.88 19.35
N LYS A 109 0.02 1.94 18.41
CA LYS A 109 -0.42 2.15 17.04
C LYS A 109 -1.82 1.60 16.84
N THR A 110 -2.55 2.19 15.91
CA THR A 110 -3.89 1.76 15.51
C THR A 110 -3.99 1.65 13.99
N TYR A 111 -4.99 0.91 13.49
CA TYR A 111 -5.17 0.62 12.07
C TYR A 111 -3.97 -0.05 11.40
N VAL A 112 -3.26 -0.93 12.13
CA VAL A 112 -2.16 -1.72 11.56
C VAL A 112 -2.75 -2.73 10.57
N THR A 113 -2.66 -2.41 9.28
CA THR A 113 -3.19 -3.25 8.19
C THR A 113 -2.49 -4.60 8.19
N LEU A 114 -3.27 -5.69 8.17
CA LEU A 114 -2.81 -7.07 8.34
C LEU A 114 -2.07 -7.32 9.66
N GLY A 115 -2.21 -6.46 10.67
CA GLY A 115 -1.40 -6.51 11.89
C GLY A 115 -1.41 -7.87 12.58
N THR A 116 -2.56 -8.54 12.67
CA THR A 116 -2.69 -9.89 13.27
C THR A 116 -1.98 -11.01 12.49
N HIS A 117 -1.56 -10.74 11.25
CA HIS A 117 -0.90 -11.69 10.36
C HIS A 117 0.49 -11.20 9.92
N ALA A 118 0.94 -10.05 10.43
CA ALA A 118 2.24 -9.51 10.13
C ALA A 118 3.31 -10.31 10.89
N GLU A 119 4.42 -10.55 10.21
CA GLU A 119 5.62 -11.19 10.75
C GLU A 119 6.71 -10.13 10.98
N ALA A 120 6.76 -9.11 10.11
CA ALA A 120 7.60 -7.93 10.26
C ALA A 120 6.77 -6.66 10.49
N LEU A 121 7.12 -5.87 11.50
CA LEU A 121 6.50 -4.58 11.79
C LEU A 121 7.48 -3.46 11.47
N LEU A 122 7.01 -2.43 10.77
CA LEU A 122 7.76 -1.21 10.47
C LEU A 122 7.13 -0.06 11.26
N VAL A 123 7.70 0.22 12.42
CA VAL A 123 7.13 1.16 13.39
C VAL A 123 7.75 2.54 13.23
N VAL A 124 6.91 3.55 13.02
CA VAL A 124 7.32 4.96 13.08
C VAL A 124 7.34 5.39 14.55
N ALA A 125 8.48 5.89 15.03
CA ALA A 125 8.65 6.29 16.42
C ALA A 125 9.36 7.63 16.54
N SER A 126 9.10 8.35 17.62
CA SER A 126 9.75 9.60 18.00
C SER A 126 11.01 9.33 18.81
N GLU A 127 12.12 9.93 18.40
CA GLU A 127 13.36 10.05 19.18
C GLU A 127 13.44 11.43 19.87
N GLY A 128 12.28 12.03 20.18
CA GLY A 128 12.17 13.38 20.72
C GLY A 128 12.00 14.47 19.66
N ARG A 129 12.14 15.73 20.07
CA ARG A 129 12.00 16.91 19.19
C ARG A 129 13.36 17.55 18.91
N ASP A 130 13.48 18.18 17.74
CA ASP A 130 14.64 19.03 17.41
C ASP A 130 14.51 20.44 17.99
N ALA A 131 15.52 21.28 17.79
CA ALA A 131 15.54 22.67 18.28
C ALA A 131 14.46 23.58 17.64
N GLN A 132 13.80 23.12 16.58
CA GLN A 132 12.68 23.79 15.94
C GLN A 132 11.33 23.14 16.30
N GLU A 133 11.29 22.37 17.40
CA GLU A 133 10.12 21.65 17.90
C GLU A 133 9.54 20.62 16.93
N ARG A 134 10.31 20.19 15.91
CA ARG A 134 9.88 19.16 14.96
C ARG A 134 10.17 17.78 15.54
N ASN A 135 9.22 16.87 15.40
CA ASN A 135 9.36 15.51 15.86
C ASN A 135 10.43 14.77 15.03
N ARG A 136 11.48 14.26 15.69
CA ARG A 136 12.58 13.50 15.07
C ARG A 136 12.12 12.06 14.93
N LEU A 137 11.61 11.70 13.76
CA LEU A 137 11.03 10.39 13.53
C LEU A 137 12.10 9.40 13.10
N ARG A 138 11.99 8.16 13.58
CA ARG A 138 12.77 7.00 13.16
C ARG A 138 11.82 5.92 12.65
N MET A 139 12.35 5.04 11.80
CA MET A 139 11.67 3.84 11.35
C MET A 139 12.37 2.64 11.99
N VAL A 140 11.63 1.83 12.74
CA VAL A 140 12.14 0.67 13.46
C VAL A 140 11.52 -0.59 12.88
N ARG A 141 12.34 -1.58 12.53
CA ARG A 141 11.87 -2.91 12.13
C ARG A 141 11.81 -3.82 13.36
N LEU A 142 10.69 -4.49 13.58
CA LEU A 142 10.53 -5.47 14.66
C LEU A 142 10.01 -6.80 14.11
N ASP A 143 10.38 -7.89 14.77
CA ASP A 143 9.62 -9.14 14.69
C ASP A 143 8.29 -8.96 15.42
N ALA A 144 7.18 -9.34 14.79
CA ALA A 144 5.85 -9.23 15.40
C ALA A 144 5.67 -10.09 16.67
N ARG A 145 6.58 -11.04 16.92
CA ARG A 145 6.63 -11.92 18.10
C ARG A 145 7.67 -11.47 19.14
N ALA A 146 8.32 -10.33 18.95
CA ALA A 146 9.28 -9.81 19.91
C ALA A 146 8.63 -9.57 21.30
N SER A 147 9.42 -9.74 22.36
CA SER A 147 8.94 -9.46 23.73
C SER A 147 8.48 -8.02 23.86
N GLY A 148 7.33 -7.79 24.51
CA GLY A 148 6.71 -6.47 24.66
C GLY A 148 5.84 -6.03 23.47
N VAL A 149 5.72 -6.85 22.42
CA VAL A 149 4.79 -6.62 21.30
C VAL A 149 3.48 -7.33 21.56
N THR A 150 2.39 -6.57 21.60
CA THR A 150 1.02 -7.10 21.71
C THR A 150 0.18 -6.59 20.54
N VAL A 151 -0.46 -7.51 19.82
CA VAL A 151 -1.32 -7.21 18.66
C VAL A 151 -2.75 -7.61 18.97
N GLU A 152 -3.67 -6.65 18.95
CA GLU A 152 -5.08 -6.84 19.27
C GLU A 152 -5.95 -6.62 18.01
N PRO A 153 -6.75 -7.60 17.58
CA PRO A 153 -7.63 -7.43 16.43
C PRO A 153 -8.66 -6.33 16.70
N LEU A 154 -8.88 -5.46 15.70
CA LEU A 154 -9.97 -4.49 15.73
C LEU A 154 -11.19 -5.00 14.93
N PRO A 155 -12.41 -4.51 15.23
CA PRO A 155 -13.60 -4.87 14.48
C PRO A 155 -13.42 -4.63 12.97
N PRO A 156 -13.91 -5.50 12.08
CA PRO A 156 -13.75 -5.32 10.64
C PRO A 156 -14.27 -3.94 10.16
N LEU A 157 -13.55 -3.34 9.21
CA LEU A 157 -14.03 -2.13 8.55
C LEU A 157 -15.24 -2.48 7.67
N GLY A 158 -16.16 -1.54 7.48
CA GLY A 158 -17.30 -1.77 6.59
C GLY A 158 -16.92 -1.83 5.09
N PHE A 159 -15.63 -1.76 4.76
CA PHE A 159 -15.05 -1.98 3.43
C PHE A 159 -13.84 -2.89 3.59
N VAL A 160 -13.58 -3.72 2.59
CA VAL A 160 -12.54 -4.75 2.59
C VAL A 160 -12.44 -5.51 3.93
N PRO A 161 -13.55 -5.96 4.54
CA PRO A 161 -13.56 -6.62 5.85
C PRO A 161 -12.69 -7.89 5.90
N GLU A 162 -12.37 -8.49 4.75
CA GLU A 162 -11.43 -9.61 4.62
C GLU A 162 -9.97 -9.23 4.92
N VAL A 163 -9.63 -7.95 4.95
CA VAL A 163 -8.30 -7.45 5.29
C VAL A 163 -8.33 -7.00 6.75
N PRO A 164 -7.86 -7.84 7.69
CA PRO A 164 -7.89 -7.49 9.11
C PRO A 164 -6.96 -6.31 9.40
N HIS A 165 -7.25 -5.62 10.48
CA HIS A 165 -6.39 -4.60 11.05
C HIS A 165 -6.37 -4.72 12.57
N ALA A 166 -5.36 -4.14 13.19
CA ALA A 166 -5.10 -4.31 14.61
C ALA A 166 -4.70 -3.01 15.30
N ALA A 167 -4.90 -2.97 16.61
CA ALA A 167 -4.11 -2.15 17.49
C ALA A 167 -2.80 -2.89 17.81
N LEU A 168 -1.71 -2.14 17.91
CA LEU A 168 -0.39 -2.64 18.27
C LEU A 168 0.07 -1.87 19.51
N ARG A 169 0.32 -2.59 20.59
CA ARG A 169 0.85 -2.06 21.85
C ARG A 169 2.30 -2.53 22.00
N LEU A 170 3.16 -1.59 22.35
CA LEU A 170 4.60 -1.77 22.50
C LEU A 170 4.96 -1.35 23.92
N GLU A 171 5.49 -2.26 24.70
CA GLU A 171 5.84 -2.05 26.11
C GLU A 171 7.28 -2.50 26.37
N GLY A 172 8.19 -1.54 26.46
CA GLY A 172 9.60 -1.78 26.73
C GLY A 172 10.29 -2.69 25.72
N VAL A 173 9.85 -2.69 24.45
CA VAL A 173 10.41 -3.56 23.41
C VAL A 173 11.87 -3.19 23.18
N GLU A 174 12.78 -4.14 23.36
CA GLU A 174 14.20 -3.91 23.12
C GLU A 174 14.49 -3.84 21.62
N VAL A 175 15.25 -2.81 21.21
CA VAL A 175 15.58 -2.54 19.82
C VAL A 175 17.09 -2.46 19.67
N ALA A 176 17.63 -3.33 18.80
CA ALA A 176 19.03 -3.32 18.45
C ALA A 176 19.36 -2.17 17.46
N PRO A 177 20.60 -1.65 17.44
CA PRO A 177 21.00 -0.61 16.48
C PRO A 177 20.70 -0.90 15.02
N GLU A 178 20.90 -2.14 14.60
CA GLU A 178 20.66 -2.61 13.24
C GLU A 178 19.17 -2.62 12.84
N ASP A 179 18.26 -2.65 13.82
CA ASP A 179 16.82 -2.65 13.59
C ASP A 179 16.24 -1.24 13.45
N VAL A 180 17.02 -0.20 13.79
CA VAL A 180 16.66 1.19 13.50
C VAL A 180 17.14 1.55 12.09
N LEU A 181 16.21 1.70 11.16
CA LEU A 181 16.54 1.99 9.77
C LEU A 181 17.21 3.36 9.61
N PRO A 182 18.12 3.51 8.61
CA PRO A 182 18.92 4.72 8.46
C PRO A 182 18.11 5.92 7.96
N GLY A 183 18.43 7.12 8.45
CA GLY A 183 17.78 8.36 8.03
C GLY A 183 16.47 8.66 8.77
N ASP A 184 15.82 9.74 8.35
CA ASP A 184 14.61 10.24 9.02
C ASP A 184 13.36 9.42 8.64
N GLY A 185 12.62 8.98 9.66
CA GLY A 185 11.44 8.13 9.58
C GLY A 185 10.32 8.71 8.73
N TYR A 186 10.20 10.04 8.67
CA TYR A 186 9.15 10.70 7.91
C TYR A 186 9.54 10.92 6.45
N THR A 187 10.60 11.66 6.22
CA THR A 187 11.02 12.11 4.90
C THR A 187 11.54 10.98 4.02
N ARG A 188 12.22 9.97 4.61
CA ARG A 188 12.73 8.81 3.86
C ARG A 188 11.69 7.71 3.68
N TYR A 189 10.78 7.53 4.64
CA TYR A 189 9.88 6.38 4.64
C TYR A 189 8.40 6.77 4.58
N LEU A 190 7.86 7.37 5.66
CA LEU A 190 6.41 7.54 5.77
C LEU A 190 5.81 8.43 4.66
N LYS A 191 6.47 9.54 4.31
CA LYS A 191 6.02 10.46 3.27
C LYS A 191 6.11 9.85 1.86
N PRO A 192 7.24 9.23 1.44
CA PRO A 192 7.32 8.49 0.18
C PRO A 192 6.34 7.33 0.08
N PHE A 193 6.12 6.58 1.17
CA PHE A 193 5.25 5.40 1.20
C PHE A 193 3.87 5.71 0.65
N ARG A 194 3.33 6.90 0.93
CA ARG A 194 2.02 7.29 0.42
C ARG A 194 1.94 7.31 -1.12
N THR A 195 3.00 7.72 -1.84
CA THR A 195 3.05 7.64 -3.31
C THR A 195 3.23 6.20 -3.78
N VAL A 196 4.12 5.45 -3.10
CA VAL A 196 4.42 4.06 -3.42
C VAL A 196 3.17 3.19 -3.25
N GLU A 197 2.44 3.35 -2.15
CA GLU A 197 1.18 2.68 -1.84
C GLU A 197 0.12 3.02 -2.88
N ASP A 198 -0.08 4.31 -3.20
CA ASP A 198 -1.02 4.72 -4.25
C ASP A 198 -0.70 4.03 -5.59
N CYS A 199 0.57 3.91 -5.98
CA CYS A 199 0.94 3.23 -7.21
C CYS A 199 0.61 1.73 -7.15
N HIS A 200 1.12 1.02 -6.15
CA HIS A 200 1.05 -0.45 -6.11
C HIS A 200 -0.36 -0.98 -5.77
N VAL A 201 -1.12 -0.28 -4.93
CA VAL A 201 -2.52 -0.62 -4.67
C VAL A 201 -3.35 -0.47 -5.94
N ASN A 202 -3.22 0.65 -6.67
CA ASN A 202 -3.97 0.85 -7.90
C ASN A 202 -3.55 -0.14 -9.00
N LEU A 203 -2.26 -0.49 -9.08
CA LEU A 203 -1.79 -1.58 -9.96
C LEU A 203 -2.48 -2.91 -9.63
N ALA A 204 -2.55 -3.30 -8.36
CA ALA A 204 -3.22 -4.54 -7.99
C ALA A 204 -4.73 -4.51 -8.26
N VAL A 205 -5.39 -3.38 -7.99
CA VAL A 205 -6.82 -3.19 -8.33
C VAL A 205 -7.04 -3.26 -9.84
N LEU A 206 -6.18 -2.65 -10.65
CA LEU A 206 -6.24 -2.75 -12.11
C LEU A 206 -6.05 -4.18 -12.61
N GLY A 207 -5.10 -4.93 -12.03
CA GLY A 207 -4.94 -6.36 -12.33
C GLY A 207 -6.22 -7.14 -12.05
N TRP A 208 -6.87 -6.90 -10.90
CA TRP A 208 -8.15 -7.50 -10.55
C TRP A 208 -9.29 -7.08 -11.49
N LEU A 209 -9.39 -5.80 -11.84
CA LEU A 209 -10.39 -5.28 -12.78
C LEU A 209 -10.22 -5.87 -14.18
N VAL A 210 -8.99 -6.01 -14.70
CA VAL A 210 -8.73 -6.68 -15.97
C VAL A 210 -9.21 -8.14 -15.92
N LYS A 211 -8.98 -8.86 -14.81
CA LYS A 211 -9.52 -10.21 -14.62
C LYS A 211 -11.04 -10.22 -14.67
N VAL A 212 -11.72 -9.34 -13.92
CA VAL A 212 -13.20 -9.23 -13.94
C VAL A 212 -13.70 -8.93 -15.35
N ALA A 213 -13.11 -7.93 -16.00
CA ALA A 213 -13.48 -7.51 -17.34
C ALA A 213 -13.33 -8.63 -18.38
N ARG A 214 -12.28 -9.45 -18.26
CA ARG A 214 -12.07 -10.61 -19.13
C ARG A 214 -13.06 -11.73 -18.83
N ARG A 215 -13.30 -12.03 -17.56
CA ARG A 215 -14.22 -13.11 -17.13
C ARG A 215 -15.68 -12.82 -17.50
N CYS A 216 -16.10 -11.57 -17.34
CA CYS A 216 -17.48 -11.14 -17.58
C CYS A 216 -17.71 -10.59 -19.00
N GLY A 217 -16.74 -10.75 -19.91
CA GLY A 217 -16.91 -10.35 -21.31
C GLY A 217 -17.14 -8.85 -21.53
N TRP A 218 -16.55 -7.99 -20.69
CA TRP A 218 -16.67 -6.53 -20.85
C TRP A 218 -16.16 -6.07 -22.24
N PRO A 219 -16.61 -4.89 -22.73
CA PRO A 219 -16.18 -4.35 -24.01
C PRO A 219 -14.65 -4.35 -24.17
N VAL A 220 -14.17 -4.70 -25.37
CA VAL A 220 -12.73 -4.78 -25.67
C VAL A 220 -12.03 -3.46 -25.36
N ALA A 221 -12.61 -2.33 -25.80
CA ALA A 221 -12.07 -1.00 -25.56
C ALA A 221 -11.87 -0.69 -24.07
N LEU A 222 -12.78 -1.15 -23.20
CA LEU A 222 -12.66 -0.95 -21.75
C LEU A 222 -11.52 -1.80 -21.17
N ARG A 223 -11.34 -3.04 -21.65
CA ARG A 223 -10.23 -3.90 -21.26
C ARG A 223 -8.88 -3.32 -21.66
N GLU A 224 -8.77 -2.83 -22.89
CA GLU A 224 -7.56 -2.18 -23.41
C GLU A 224 -7.23 -0.91 -22.62
N GLU A 225 -8.24 -0.10 -22.28
CA GLU A 225 -8.07 1.09 -21.48
C GLU A 225 -7.55 0.78 -20.06
N LEU A 226 -8.11 -0.22 -19.37
CA LEU A 226 -7.62 -0.64 -18.05
C LEU A 226 -6.15 -1.08 -18.11
N VAL A 227 -5.75 -1.79 -19.16
CA VAL A 227 -4.36 -2.19 -19.38
C VAL A 227 -3.46 -0.99 -19.67
N ALA A 228 -3.90 -0.02 -20.47
CA ALA A 228 -3.14 1.20 -20.74
C ALA A 228 -2.93 2.03 -19.46
N ILE A 229 -3.93 2.12 -18.60
CA ILE A 229 -3.82 2.79 -17.30
C ILE A 229 -2.84 2.04 -16.39
N ALA A 230 -2.88 0.71 -16.39
CA ALA A 230 -1.88 -0.09 -15.68
C ALA A 230 -0.45 0.19 -16.17
N VAL A 231 -0.25 0.40 -17.48
CA VAL A 231 1.06 0.81 -18.04
C VAL A 231 1.50 2.17 -17.52
N MET A 232 0.60 3.16 -17.50
CA MET A 232 0.93 4.49 -16.98
C MET A 232 1.37 4.44 -15.52
N ILE A 233 0.58 3.80 -14.64
CA ILE A 233 0.91 3.71 -13.22
C ILE A 233 2.16 2.85 -12.99
N HIS A 234 2.37 1.81 -13.80
CA HIS A 234 3.55 0.95 -13.70
C HIS A 234 4.84 1.72 -13.98
N ALA A 235 4.85 2.57 -15.01
CA ALA A 235 6.00 3.43 -15.30
C ALA A 235 6.27 4.39 -14.13
N ILE A 236 5.22 5.06 -13.62
CA ILE A 236 5.31 5.99 -12.49
C ILE A 236 5.83 5.29 -11.21
N ALA A 237 5.43 4.04 -10.97
CA ALA A 237 5.83 3.28 -9.78
C ALA A 237 7.35 3.01 -9.69
N ARG A 238 8.09 3.21 -10.78
CA ARG A 238 9.54 2.97 -10.87
C ARG A 238 10.38 4.22 -10.68
N GLU A 239 9.74 5.38 -10.64
CA GLU A 239 10.39 6.67 -10.45
C GLU A 239 10.57 7.00 -8.96
N ASP A 240 11.34 8.04 -8.66
CA ASP A 240 11.53 8.50 -7.28
C ASP A 240 10.19 9.02 -6.68
N PRO A 241 9.63 8.36 -5.65
CA PRO A 241 8.37 8.77 -5.05
C PRO A 241 8.44 10.13 -4.32
N SER A 242 9.62 10.71 -4.16
CA SER A 242 9.84 12.04 -3.58
C SER A 242 9.75 13.18 -4.60
N ASP A 243 9.92 12.88 -5.88
CA ASP A 243 9.98 13.86 -6.97
C ASP A 243 8.60 14.51 -7.24
N PRO A 244 8.49 15.84 -7.31
CA PRO A 244 7.24 16.52 -7.64
C PRO A 244 6.69 16.18 -9.04
N ALA A 245 7.53 15.94 -10.06
CA ALA A 245 7.08 15.54 -11.40
C ALA A 245 6.33 14.19 -11.36
N VAL A 246 6.79 13.25 -10.52
CA VAL A 246 6.11 11.97 -10.27
C VAL A 246 4.73 12.19 -9.66
N HIS A 247 4.57 13.16 -8.75
CA HIS A 247 3.25 13.46 -8.15
C HIS A 247 2.29 14.08 -9.17
N VAL A 248 2.79 14.89 -10.11
CA VAL A 248 1.98 15.41 -11.23
C VAL A 248 1.52 14.30 -12.16
N ALA A 249 2.45 13.42 -12.59
CA ALA A 249 2.13 12.28 -13.44
C ALA A 249 1.13 11.33 -12.77
N LEU A 250 1.34 11.01 -11.49
CA LEU A 250 0.43 10.16 -10.71
C LEU A 250 -0.96 10.78 -10.58
N GLY A 251 -1.06 12.10 -10.34
CA GLY A 251 -2.34 12.82 -10.29
C GLY A 251 -3.13 12.66 -11.60
N GLY A 252 -2.46 12.77 -12.75
CA GLY A 252 -3.07 12.52 -14.06
C GLY A 252 -3.50 11.07 -14.26
N ALA A 253 -2.65 10.11 -13.91
CA ALA A 253 -2.94 8.68 -14.05
C ALA A 253 -4.14 8.25 -13.19
N LEU A 254 -4.23 8.72 -11.94
CA LEU A 254 -5.37 8.44 -11.06
C LEU A 254 -6.66 9.08 -11.56
N ALA A 255 -6.60 10.27 -12.17
CA ALA A 255 -7.76 10.87 -12.80
C ALA A 255 -8.24 10.08 -14.05
N GLN A 256 -7.32 9.51 -14.84
CA GLN A 256 -7.68 8.59 -15.93
C GLN A 256 -8.33 7.32 -15.39
N MET A 257 -7.78 6.75 -14.33
CA MET A 257 -8.37 5.58 -13.66
C MET A 257 -9.79 5.87 -13.18
N HIS A 258 -10.04 7.01 -12.53
CA HIS A 258 -11.38 7.36 -12.05
C HIS A 258 -12.40 7.43 -13.19
N ARG A 259 -12.06 8.08 -14.32
CA ARG A 259 -12.92 8.12 -15.50
C ARG A 259 -13.18 6.75 -16.11
N ALA A 260 -12.18 5.86 -16.09
CA ALA A 260 -12.37 4.49 -16.56
C ALA A 260 -13.32 3.71 -15.64
N LEU A 261 -13.24 3.90 -14.32
CA LEU A 261 -14.17 3.29 -13.37
C LEU A 261 -15.62 3.76 -13.58
N GLU A 262 -15.84 5.04 -13.84
CA GLU A 262 -17.17 5.57 -14.21
C GLU A 262 -17.73 4.88 -15.46
N ARG A 263 -16.90 4.66 -16.49
CA ARG A 263 -17.29 3.91 -17.70
C ARG A 263 -17.55 2.44 -17.43
N CYS A 264 -16.95 1.85 -16.39
CA CYS A 264 -17.20 0.47 -16.00
C CYS A 264 -18.57 0.27 -15.35
N GLU A 265 -19.22 1.32 -14.82
CA GLU A 265 -20.46 1.19 -14.02
C GLU A 265 -21.57 0.41 -14.75
N VAL A 266 -21.76 0.64 -16.06
CA VAL A 266 -22.72 -0.14 -16.87
C VAL A 266 -22.28 -1.60 -17.04
N ALA A 267 -20.98 -1.85 -17.21
CA ALA A 267 -20.45 -3.19 -17.40
C ALA A 267 -20.62 -4.08 -16.14
N TRP A 268 -20.80 -3.48 -14.96
CA TRP A 268 -21.09 -4.19 -13.72
C TRP A 268 -22.48 -4.84 -13.69
N GLU A 269 -23.42 -4.44 -14.55
CA GLU A 269 -24.75 -5.06 -14.64
C GLU A 269 -24.68 -6.54 -15.04
N GLY A 270 -23.69 -6.91 -15.86
CA GLY A 270 -23.44 -8.29 -16.30
C GLY A 270 -22.58 -9.13 -15.35
N VAL A 271 -22.21 -8.59 -14.20
CA VAL A 271 -21.40 -9.28 -13.17
C VAL A 271 -22.31 -9.89 -12.12
N ASP A 272 -21.93 -11.03 -11.53
CA ASP A 272 -22.69 -11.67 -10.46
C ASP A 272 -22.98 -10.71 -9.29
N VAL A 273 -24.13 -10.89 -8.64
CA VAL A 273 -24.65 -9.98 -7.61
C VAL A 273 -23.67 -9.85 -6.44
N GLU A 274 -23.10 -10.97 -5.98
CA GLU A 274 -22.18 -10.99 -4.86
C GLU A 274 -20.91 -10.18 -5.14
N MET A 275 -20.29 -10.34 -6.30
CA MET A 275 -19.10 -9.57 -6.68
C MET A 275 -19.43 -8.09 -6.86
N ARG A 276 -20.60 -7.76 -7.41
CA ARG A 276 -21.06 -6.37 -7.58
C ARG A 276 -21.29 -5.67 -6.24
N GLU A 277 -21.93 -6.35 -5.29
CA GLU A 277 -22.15 -5.82 -3.93
C GLU A 277 -20.81 -5.59 -3.20
N ARG A 278 -19.87 -6.54 -3.31
CA ARG A 278 -18.51 -6.38 -2.78
C ARG A 278 -17.80 -5.19 -3.42
N TRP A 279 -17.89 -5.02 -4.74
CA TRP A 279 -17.34 -3.86 -5.44
C TRP A 279 -17.92 -2.55 -4.92
N GLN A 280 -19.25 -2.45 -4.83
CA GLN A 280 -19.92 -1.23 -4.35
C GLN A 280 -19.55 -0.88 -2.91
N ARG A 281 -19.40 -1.89 -2.06
CA ARG A 281 -18.91 -1.73 -0.68
C ARG A 281 -17.45 -1.27 -0.63
N ASP A 282 -16.58 -1.88 -1.45
CA ASP A 282 -15.12 -1.77 -1.31
C ASP A 282 -14.50 -0.63 -2.11
N ARG A 283 -15.16 -0.15 -3.17
CA ARG A 283 -14.63 0.91 -4.04
C ARG A 283 -14.28 2.21 -3.30
N ARG A 284 -14.89 2.46 -2.14
CA ARG A 284 -14.56 3.58 -1.24
C ARG A 284 -13.11 3.58 -0.75
N LEU A 285 -12.44 2.43 -0.77
CA LEU A 285 -11.00 2.30 -0.52
C LEU A 285 -10.19 3.23 -1.43
N LEU A 286 -10.61 3.37 -2.69
CA LEU A 286 -9.94 4.20 -3.68
C LEU A 286 -10.00 5.69 -3.31
N ASP A 287 -10.97 6.12 -2.49
CA ASP A 287 -11.21 7.51 -2.13
C ASP A 287 -10.61 7.95 -0.79
N LEU A 288 -10.19 7.03 0.08
CA LEU A 288 -9.80 7.30 1.47
C LEU A 288 -8.80 8.44 1.66
N ALA A 289 -7.92 8.65 0.69
CA ALA A 289 -6.87 9.66 0.78
C ALA A 289 -6.84 10.60 -0.42
N SER A 290 -8.00 10.80 -1.07
CA SER A 290 -8.19 11.81 -2.13
C SER A 290 -7.78 13.21 -1.68
N LYS A 291 -8.09 13.61 -0.43
CA LYS A 291 -7.66 14.91 0.12
C LYS A 291 -6.14 15.03 0.24
N VAL A 292 -5.47 13.96 0.67
CA VAL A 292 -4.00 13.94 0.81
C VAL A 292 -3.34 14.00 -0.56
N ARG A 293 -3.83 13.22 -1.53
CA ARG A 293 -3.35 13.26 -2.91
C ARG A 293 -3.52 14.62 -3.56
N ALA A 294 -4.67 15.27 -3.38
CA ALA A 294 -4.91 16.61 -3.90
C ALA A 294 -3.91 17.64 -3.33
N LYS A 295 -3.67 17.62 -2.02
CA LYS A 295 -2.66 18.48 -1.39
C LYS A 295 -1.24 18.22 -1.89
N ARG A 296 -0.88 16.95 -2.12
CA ARG A 296 0.45 16.59 -2.68
C ARG A 296 0.61 17.06 -4.11
N LEU A 297 -0.41 16.87 -4.95
CA LEU A 297 -0.42 17.33 -6.33
C LEU A 297 -0.27 18.86 -6.40
N GLU A 298 -0.99 19.58 -5.56
CA GLU A 298 -0.89 21.04 -5.49
C GLU A 298 0.51 21.49 -5.06
N ALA A 299 1.05 20.92 -3.98
CA ALA A 299 2.40 21.23 -3.52
C ALA A 299 3.48 20.88 -4.58
N ALA A 300 3.27 19.83 -5.37
CA ALA A 300 4.18 19.47 -6.45
C ALA A 300 4.17 20.49 -7.59
N ARG A 301 2.98 20.94 -8.02
CA ARG A 301 2.84 22.00 -9.03
C ARG A 301 3.51 23.30 -8.57
N GLN A 302 3.31 23.69 -7.32
CA GLN A 302 3.92 24.89 -6.75
C GLN A 302 5.45 24.82 -6.74
N ARG A 303 6.03 23.66 -6.37
CA ARG A 303 7.49 23.47 -6.40
C ARG A 303 8.07 23.56 -7.80
N LEU A 304 7.40 22.95 -8.79
CA LEU A 304 7.86 22.99 -10.17
C LEU A 304 7.74 24.39 -10.78
N ALA A 305 6.67 25.11 -10.46
CA ALA A 305 6.50 26.49 -10.92
C ALA A 305 7.51 27.46 -10.28
N GLY A 306 7.84 27.25 -9.00
CA GLY A 306 8.83 28.06 -8.27
C GLY A 306 10.28 27.75 -8.61
N GLY A 307 10.56 26.58 -9.22
CA GLY A 307 11.91 26.20 -9.67
C GLY A 307 12.26 26.70 -11.08
N ALA A 308 11.32 27.29 -11.82
CA ALA A 308 11.54 27.79 -13.18
C ALA A 308 12.09 29.24 -13.23
N GLY A 309 12.63 29.74 -12.11
CA GLY A 309 13.10 31.13 -11.96
C GLY A 309 14.60 31.31 -11.71
N ASP A 310 15.38 30.23 -11.61
CA ASP A 310 16.83 30.26 -11.33
C ASP A 310 17.64 29.44 -12.38
N ASP A 311 17.34 29.64 -13.67
CA ASP A 311 18.20 29.28 -14.82
C ASP A 311 18.35 30.51 -15.74
#